data_AF-A0A418V657-F1
#
_entry.id   AF-A0A418V657-F1
#
_cell.length_a   1.000
_cell.length_b   1.000
_cell.length_c   1.000
_cell.angle_alpha   90.00
_cell.angle_beta   90.00
_cell.angle_gamma   90.00
#
_symmetry.space_group_name_H-M   'P 1'
#
loop_
_entity.id
_entity.type
_entity.pdbx_description
1 polymer ?
#
loop_
_entity_poly.entity_id
_entity_poly.type
_entity_poly.pdbx_seq_one_letter_code
_entity_poly.pdbx_strand_id
1 'polypeptide(L)'
;MTDTHTIWRGLDPDATSLEHLSLQPWSQATGTVVKTFDAHGYALNYSVKIGHGRFPEWVAAVVAGGAGLTLTRDAGGLWSGAEGHERRDLWGATDVDISATPFTNSIALRRLNLAVGAVAELLLVWIGVPDLKARPVPQRYTRLSPHTYRYENLTSGYCNELTLDARGVEPQDSVELNHAASTNGSIR
;
A
#
# COMPACT_ATOMS: atom_id res chain seq x y z
N MET A 1 0.34 22.49 -11.72
CA MET A 1 -0.45 21.97 -10.59
C MET A 1 0.50 21.80 -9.42
N THR A 2 0.08 22.16 -8.21
CA THR A 2 0.92 22.14 -7.00
C THR A 2 0.89 20.77 -6.35
N ASP A 3 2.00 20.38 -5.73
CA ASP A 3 2.09 19.16 -4.94
C ASP A 3 1.12 19.23 -3.76
N THR A 4 0.51 18.09 -3.43
CA THR A 4 -0.40 17.96 -2.29
C THR A 4 0.35 17.31 -1.14
N HIS A 5 0.34 17.95 0.04
CA HIS A 5 0.90 17.37 1.24
C HIS A 5 -0.21 17.01 2.22
N THR A 6 -0.10 15.83 2.83
CA THR A 6 -1.01 15.38 3.88
C THR A 6 -0.19 14.80 5.03
N ILE A 7 -0.58 15.12 6.27
CA ILE A 7 0.00 14.51 7.46
C ILE A 7 -1.11 13.70 8.13
N TRP A 8 -0.83 12.44 8.43
CA TRP A 8 -1.74 11.57 9.14
C TRP A 8 -1.15 11.09 10.43
N ARG A 9 -2.02 10.87 11.42
CA ARG A 9 -1.68 10.26 12.70
C ARG A 9 -2.56 9.02 12.86
N GLY A 10 -1.96 7.88 13.16
CA GLY A 10 -2.73 6.68 13.49
C GLY A 10 -3.58 6.88 14.74
N LEU A 11 -4.71 6.17 14.81
CA LEU A 11 -5.69 6.32 15.88
C LEU A 11 -5.48 5.39 17.08
N ASP A 12 -4.55 4.44 16.97
CA ASP A 12 -4.22 3.53 18.07
C ASP A 12 -3.62 4.34 19.25
N PRO A 13 -4.26 4.39 20.42
CA PRO A 13 -3.74 5.13 21.56
C PRO A 13 -2.47 4.50 22.14
N ASP A 14 -2.25 3.20 21.91
CA ASP A 14 -1.13 2.43 22.44
C ASP A 14 0.06 2.39 21.47
N ALA A 15 -0.13 2.88 20.23
CA ALA A 15 0.92 2.97 19.21
C ALA A 15 1.05 4.36 18.61
N THR A 16 2.28 4.88 18.55
CA THR A 16 2.54 6.10 17.77
C THR A 16 2.63 5.74 16.30
N SER A 17 1.84 6.41 15.46
CA SER A 17 2.00 6.39 14.01
C SER A 17 1.85 7.80 13.46
N LEU A 18 2.79 8.22 12.63
CA LEU A 18 2.73 9.46 11.89
C LEU A 18 3.19 9.22 10.46
N GLU A 19 2.44 9.71 9.49
CA GLU A 19 2.84 9.71 8.08
C GLU A 19 2.81 11.13 7.52
N HIS A 20 3.85 11.50 6.79
CA HIS A 20 3.82 12.64 5.88
C HIS A 20 3.83 12.11 4.45
N LEU A 21 2.76 12.38 3.70
CA LEU A 21 2.64 12.09 2.27
C LEU A 21 2.81 13.38 1.46
N SER A 22 3.64 13.33 0.42
CA SER A 22 3.66 14.29 -0.69
C SER A 22 3.21 13.59 -1.96
N LEU A 23 2.22 14.16 -2.64
CA LEU A 23 1.65 13.64 -3.88
C LEU A 23 1.77 14.70 -4.96
N GLN A 24 2.61 14.43 -5.95
CA GLN A 24 2.56 15.10 -7.24
C GLN A 24 1.39 14.51 -8.03
N PRO A 25 0.57 15.32 -8.72
CA PRO A 25 -0.74 14.96 -9.27
C PRO A 25 -0.86 13.56 -9.92
N TRP A 26 -1.01 12.54 -9.07
CA TRP A 26 -1.08 11.12 -9.45
C TRP A 26 0.03 10.64 -10.40
N SER A 27 1.22 11.25 -10.32
CA SER A 27 2.41 10.87 -11.09
C SER A 27 3.54 10.36 -10.21
N GLN A 28 3.64 10.90 -8.99
CA GLN A 28 4.66 10.52 -8.02
C GLN A 28 4.12 10.74 -6.61
N ALA A 29 4.30 9.77 -5.75
CA ALA A 29 4.08 9.91 -4.32
C ALA A 29 5.39 9.65 -3.56
N THR A 30 5.63 10.40 -2.50
CA THR A 30 6.67 10.12 -1.51
C THR A 30 6.06 10.17 -0.12
N GLY A 31 6.47 9.25 0.75
CA GLY A 31 5.98 9.21 2.11
C GLY A 31 7.08 8.96 3.13
N THR A 32 6.97 9.59 4.28
CA THR A 32 7.76 9.29 5.48
C THR A 32 6.81 8.81 6.56
N VAL A 33 7.01 7.58 7.03
CA VAL A 33 6.22 6.97 8.11
C VAL A 33 7.12 6.75 9.31
N VAL A 34 6.69 7.20 10.49
CA VAL A 34 7.30 6.85 11.78
C VAL A 34 6.25 6.12 12.59
N LYS A 35 6.52 4.87 12.96
CA LYS A 35 5.56 4.03 13.67
C LYS A 35 6.23 3.18 14.75
N THR A 36 5.52 2.93 15.85
CA THR A 36 5.87 1.90 16.84
C THR A 36 5.36 0.53 16.39
N PHE A 37 6.24 -0.48 16.44
CA PHE A 37 5.95 -1.86 16.11
C PHE A 37 6.62 -2.76 17.13
N ASP A 38 5.84 -3.53 17.89
CA ASP A 38 6.29 -4.19 19.11
C ASP A 38 6.95 -3.19 20.10
N ALA A 39 8.08 -3.57 20.72
CA ALA A 39 8.84 -2.72 21.65
C ALA A 39 9.75 -1.68 20.96
N HIS A 40 9.77 -1.64 19.62
CA HIS A 40 10.71 -0.80 18.86
C HIS A 40 9.98 0.10 17.85
N GLY A 41 10.57 1.24 17.53
CA GLY A 41 10.09 2.11 16.46
C GLY A 41 10.76 1.78 15.14
N TYR A 42 10.09 2.09 14.02
CA TYR A 42 10.74 2.18 12.72
C TYR A 42 10.43 3.51 12.04
N ALA A 43 11.33 3.94 11.17
CA ALA A 43 11.10 5.02 10.22
C ALA A 43 11.24 4.47 8.80
N LEU A 44 10.20 4.64 7.98
CA LEU A 44 10.14 4.22 6.59
C LEU A 44 10.09 5.46 5.70
N ASN A 45 10.95 5.50 4.69
CA ASN A 45 10.78 6.38 3.53
C ASN A 45 10.35 5.54 2.34
N TYR A 46 9.29 5.93 1.65
CA TYR A 46 8.87 5.27 0.42
C TYR A 46 8.63 6.27 -0.71
N SER A 47 8.67 5.77 -1.93
CA SER A 47 8.41 6.52 -3.15
C SER A 47 7.74 5.62 -4.18
N VAL A 48 6.67 6.11 -4.81
CA VAL A 48 5.90 5.39 -5.83
C VAL A 48 5.72 6.27 -7.06
N LYS A 49 6.29 5.85 -8.19
CA LYS A 49 6.01 6.44 -9.50
C LYS A 49 4.76 5.79 -10.08
N ILE A 50 3.81 6.63 -10.48
CA ILE A 50 2.54 6.21 -11.08
C ILE A 50 2.58 6.53 -12.56
N GLY A 51 2.44 5.50 -13.38
CA GLY A 51 2.45 5.60 -14.84
C GLY A 51 1.19 6.26 -15.40
N HIS A 52 1.23 6.58 -16.70
CA HIS A 52 0.07 7.14 -17.42
C HIS A 52 -1.15 6.21 -17.39
N GLY A 53 -0.93 4.89 -17.36
CA GLY A 53 -1.99 3.88 -17.18
C GLY A 53 -2.58 3.84 -15.77
N ARG A 54 -2.12 4.71 -14.86
CA ARG A 54 -2.47 4.77 -13.43
C ARG A 54 -2.04 3.53 -12.63
N PHE A 55 -1.07 2.77 -13.16
CA PHE A 55 -0.42 1.68 -12.44
C PHE A 55 0.87 2.16 -11.77
N PRO A 56 1.28 1.57 -10.65
CA PRO A 56 2.64 1.73 -10.14
C PRO A 56 3.65 1.19 -11.17
N GLU A 57 4.61 2.02 -11.57
CA GLU A 57 5.71 1.64 -12.48
C GLU A 57 7.02 1.45 -11.72
N TRP A 58 7.19 2.13 -10.59
CA TRP A 58 8.38 2.04 -9.77
C TRP A 58 8.04 2.30 -8.32
N VAL A 59 8.60 1.50 -7.42
CA VAL A 59 8.42 1.60 -5.98
C VAL A 59 9.78 1.45 -5.32
N ALA A 60 10.10 2.36 -4.41
CA ALA A 60 11.21 2.19 -3.49
C ALA A 60 10.73 2.39 -2.05
N ALA A 61 11.29 1.60 -1.14
CA ALA A 61 11.03 1.65 0.29
C ALA A 61 12.35 1.43 1.04
N VAL A 62 12.62 2.24 2.05
CA VAL A 62 13.83 2.13 2.88
C VAL A 62 13.44 2.34 4.34
N VAL A 63 13.76 1.36 5.17
CA VAL A 63 13.64 1.47 6.63
C VAL A 63 14.97 1.97 7.19
N ALA A 64 14.93 3.00 8.02
CA ALA A 64 16.12 3.60 8.61
C ALA A 64 16.94 2.56 9.40
N GLY A 65 18.21 2.38 9.02
CA GLY A 65 19.10 1.38 9.62
C GLY A 65 18.73 -0.07 9.31
N GLY A 66 17.79 -0.32 8.39
CA GLY A 66 17.25 -1.63 8.09
C GLY A 66 17.25 -1.97 6.59
N ALA A 67 16.18 -2.63 6.15
CA ALA A 67 16.05 -3.12 4.79
C ALA A 67 15.77 -1.99 3.77
N GLY A 68 16.15 -2.25 2.51
CA GLY A 68 15.77 -1.47 1.34
C GLY A 68 15.17 -2.37 0.28
N LEU A 69 14.15 -1.88 -0.42
CA LEU A 69 13.49 -2.56 -1.53
C LEU A 69 13.28 -1.57 -2.68
N THR A 70 13.61 -2.01 -3.89
CA THR A 70 13.22 -1.31 -5.13
C THR A 70 12.58 -2.33 -6.07
N LEU A 71 11.42 -1.97 -6.61
CA LEU A 71 10.69 -2.73 -7.60
C LEU A 71 10.34 -1.85 -8.80
N THR A 72 10.53 -2.38 -10.00
CA THR A 72 10.13 -1.74 -11.26
C THR A 72 9.15 -2.63 -11.98
N ARG A 73 8.06 -2.06 -12.48
CA ARG A 73 7.07 -2.74 -13.33
C ARG A 73 7.19 -2.23 -14.75
N ASP A 74 7.42 -3.12 -15.71
CA ASP A 74 7.47 -2.73 -17.12
C ASP A 74 6.07 -2.58 -17.73
N ALA A 75 6.03 -2.17 -19.01
CA ALA A 75 4.78 -1.99 -19.75
C ALA A 75 4.02 -3.32 -19.99
N GLY A 76 4.73 -4.46 -19.99
CA GLY A 76 4.14 -5.80 -20.08
C GLY A 76 3.57 -6.30 -18.76
N GLY A 77 3.90 -5.62 -17.65
CA GLY A 77 3.47 -5.94 -16.30
C GLY A 77 4.38 -6.89 -15.54
N LEU A 78 5.61 -7.09 -16.01
CA LEU A 78 6.63 -7.85 -15.29
C LEU A 78 7.28 -6.96 -14.24
N TRP A 79 7.46 -7.52 -13.04
CA TRP A 79 8.17 -6.89 -11.94
C TRP A 79 9.64 -7.33 -11.92
N SER A 80 10.53 -6.39 -11.63
CA SER A 80 11.96 -6.65 -11.39
C SER A 80 12.46 -5.93 -10.15
N GLY A 81 13.47 -6.50 -9.49
CA GLY A 81 14.19 -5.88 -8.36
C GLY A 81 15.17 -4.77 -8.79
N ALA A 82 15.91 -4.23 -7.82
CA ALA A 82 16.84 -3.10 -8.00
C ALA A 82 17.90 -3.30 -9.11
N GLU A 83 18.35 -4.53 -9.32
CA GLU A 83 19.38 -4.88 -10.32
C GLU A 83 18.78 -5.45 -11.62
N GLY A 84 17.47 -5.26 -11.84
CA GLY A 84 16.77 -5.76 -13.03
C GLY A 84 16.40 -7.24 -13.00
N HIS A 85 16.78 -7.96 -11.94
CA HIS A 85 16.39 -9.36 -11.72
C HIS A 85 14.86 -9.50 -11.68
N GLU A 86 14.33 -10.32 -12.59
CA GLU A 86 12.91 -10.59 -12.71
C GLU A 86 12.34 -11.22 -11.42
N ARG A 87 11.24 -10.67 -10.92
CA ARG A 87 10.48 -11.16 -9.77
C ARG A 87 9.29 -11.99 -10.24
N ARG A 88 9.57 -13.20 -10.71
CA ARG A 88 8.56 -14.15 -11.20
C ARG A 88 7.54 -14.56 -10.14
N ASP A 89 7.93 -14.52 -8.88
CA ASP A 89 7.06 -14.73 -7.73
C ASP A 89 5.96 -13.65 -7.60
N LEU A 90 6.09 -12.52 -8.30
CA LEU A 90 5.12 -11.42 -8.33
C LEU A 90 4.28 -11.37 -9.62
N TRP A 91 4.36 -12.40 -10.47
CA TRP A 91 3.59 -12.44 -11.72
C TRP A 91 2.09 -12.28 -11.50
N GLY A 92 1.46 -11.49 -12.36
CA GLY A 92 0.03 -11.16 -12.28
C GLY A 92 -0.31 -10.03 -11.31
N ALA A 93 0.62 -9.62 -10.43
CA ALA A 93 0.39 -8.49 -9.55
C ALA A 93 0.40 -7.17 -10.33
N THR A 94 -0.66 -6.38 -10.20
CA THR A 94 -0.82 -5.14 -10.98
C THR A 94 -0.55 -3.88 -10.18
N ASP A 95 -0.72 -3.95 -8.86
CA ASP A 95 -0.59 -2.81 -7.95
C ASP A 95 0.32 -3.18 -6.78
N VAL A 96 0.60 -2.23 -5.90
CA VAL A 96 1.39 -2.43 -4.70
C VAL A 96 0.58 -2.06 -3.47
N ASP A 97 0.89 -2.71 -2.36
CA ASP A 97 0.33 -2.39 -1.04
C ASP A 97 1.48 -2.36 -0.03
N ILE A 98 1.82 -1.18 0.48
CA ILE A 98 2.85 -1.04 1.50
C ILE A 98 2.14 -1.03 2.85
N SER A 99 2.41 -2.04 3.67
CA SER A 99 1.69 -2.28 4.93
C SER A 99 1.86 -1.19 6.01
N ALA A 100 2.55 -0.09 5.70
CA ALA A 100 2.75 1.03 6.60
C ALA A 100 1.98 2.29 6.18
N THR A 101 1.34 2.30 5.00
CA THR A 101 0.60 3.46 4.49
C THR A 101 -0.74 3.04 3.88
N PRO A 102 -1.84 3.79 4.15
CA PRO A 102 -3.10 3.57 3.46
C PRO A 102 -3.08 4.10 2.01
N PHE A 103 -2.10 4.94 1.65
CA PHE A 103 -2.07 5.63 0.36
C PHE A 103 -2.06 4.66 -0.84
N THR A 104 -1.39 3.51 -0.72
CA THR A 104 -1.25 2.55 -1.83
C THR A 104 -2.59 1.99 -2.32
N ASN A 105 -3.59 1.84 -1.43
CA ASN A 105 -4.94 1.46 -1.80
C ASN A 105 -5.60 2.51 -2.71
N SER A 106 -5.30 3.79 -2.47
CA SER A 106 -5.87 4.91 -3.22
C SER A 106 -5.46 4.88 -4.70
N ILE A 107 -4.27 4.37 -5.01
CA ILE A 107 -3.80 4.19 -6.40
C ILE A 107 -4.70 3.16 -7.11
N ALA A 108 -4.88 1.99 -6.49
CA ALA A 108 -5.70 0.92 -7.05
C ALA A 108 -7.17 1.36 -7.21
N LEU A 109 -7.75 1.97 -6.17
CA LEU A 109 -9.15 2.42 -6.18
C LEU A 109 -9.40 3.50 -7.24
N ARG A 110 -8.49 4.48 -7.40
CA ARG A 110 -8.59 5.49 -8.45
C ARG A 110 -8.51 4.88 -9.85
N ARG A 111 -7.64 3.88 -10.04
CA ARG A 111 -7.47 3.19 -11.31
C ARG A 111 -8.71 2.37 -11.67
N LEU A 112 -9.25 1.63 -10.70
CA LEU A 112 -10.43 0.77 -10.85
C LEU A 112 -11.70 1.59 -11.13
N ASN A 113 -11.85 2.74 -10.46
CA ASN A 113 -12.99 3.66 -10.64
C ASN A 113 -14.35 2.91 -10.64
N LEU A 114 -14.53 2.01 -9.68
CA LEU A 114 -15.70 1.13 -9.59
C LEU A 114 -17.00 1.95 -9.50
N ALA A 115 -18.07 1.50 -10.12
CA ALA A 115 -19.40 2.02 -9.81
C ALA A 115 -19.81 1.63 -8.38
N VAL A 116 -20.69 2.40 -7.72
CA VAL A 116 -21.26 1.97 -6.43
C VAL A 116 -21.98 0.63 -6.60
N GLY A 117 -21.71 -0.31 -5.70
CA GLY A 117 -22.17 -1.70 -5.77
C GLY A 117 -21.27 -2.64 -6.59
N ALA A 118 -20.32 -2.11 -7.36
CA ALA A 118 -19.39 -2.94 -8.13
C ALA A 118 -18.25 -3.50 -7.26
N VAL A 119 -17.73 -4.63 -7.71
CA VAL A 119 -16.66 -5.41 -7.07
C VAL A 119 -15.51 -5.57 -8.04
N ALA A 120 -14.29 -5.52 -7.55
CA ALA A 120 -13.11 -5.97 -8.29
C ALA A 120 -12.16 -6.76 -7.39
N GLU A 121 -11.53 -7.76 -7.97
CA GLU A 121 -10.43 -8.50 -7.40
C GLU A 121 -9.16 -8.19 -8.16
N LEU A 122 -8.06 -8.04 -7.44
CA LEU A 122 -6.74 -7.80 -8.00
C LEU A 122 -5.68 -8.50 -7.16
N LEU A 123 -4.55 -8.80 -7.81
CA LEU A 123 -3.36 -9.28 -7.15
C LEU A 123 -2.43 -8.08 -6.94
N LEU A 124 -1.97 -7.88 -5.71
CA LEU A 124 -1.04 -6.80 -5.37
C LEU A 124 0.29 -7.37 -4.91
N VAL A 125 1.36 -6.62 -5.13
CA VAL A 125 2.61 -6.81 -4.42
C VAL A 125 2.45 -6.20 -3.04
N TRP A 126 2.16 -7.04 -2.04
CA TRP A 126 2.16 -6.61 -0.65
C TRP A 126 3.60 -6.56 -0.13
N ILE A 127 3.98 -5.42 0.43
CA ILE A 127 5.30 -5.14 0.99
C ILE A 127 5.13 -4.97 2.50
N GLY A 128 5.60 -5.97 3.25
CA GLY A 128 5.58 -5.96 4.70
C GLY A 128 6.66 -5.07 5.28
N VAL A 129 6.35 -4.33 6.34
CA VAL A 129 7.29 -3.45 7.07
C VAL A 129 7.44 -4.01 8.49
N PRO A 130 8.64 -4.02 9.10
CA PRO A 130 9.88 -3.35 8.69
C PRO A 130 10.84 -4.14 7.80
N ASP A 131 10.60 -5.42 7.52
CA ASP A 131 11.58 -6.27 6.81
C ASP A 131 11.57 -6.13 5.28
N LEU A 132 10.58 -5.40 4.73
CA LEU A 132 10.39 -5.14 3.29
C LEU A 132 10.25 -6.41 2.44
N LYS A 133 9.69 -7.48 3.02
CA LYS A 133 9.34 -8.67 2.25
C LYS A 133 8.16 -8.40 1.32
N ALA A 134 8.39 -8.59 0.03
CA ALA A 134 7.39 -8.46 -1.03
C ALA A 134 6.83 -9.82 -1.44
N ARG A 135 5.51 -9.97 -1.48
CA ARG A 135 4.81 -11.19 -1.92
C ARG A 135 3.47 -10.86 -2.59
N PRO A 136 2.93 -11.73 -3.46
CA PRO A 136 1.62 -11.51 -4.05
C PRO A 136 0.51 -11.71 -3.01
N VAL A 137 -0.48 -10.82 -3.00
CA VAL A 137 -1.67 -10.92 -2.14
C VAL A 137 -2.93 -10.60 -2.95
N PRO A 138 -3.87 -11.55 -3.08
CA PRO A 138 -5.18 -11.28 -3.67
C PRO A 138 -6.01 -10.43 -2.72
N GLN A 139 -6.57 -9.34 -3.24
CA GLN A 139 -7.46 -8.44 -2.51
C GLN A 139 -8.73 -8.22 -3.32
N ARG A 140 -9.83 -7.99 -2.60
CA ARG A 140 -11.12 -7.62 -3.18
C ARG A 140 -11.55 -6.26 -2.63
N TYR A 141 -12.06 -5.43 -3.52
CA TYR A 141 -12.67 -4.15 -3.20
C TYR A 141 -14.12 -4.13 -3.68
N THR A 142 -15.03 -3.75 -2.79
CA THR A 142 -16.44 -3.50 -3.12
C THR A 142 -16.75 -2.03 -2.85
N ARG A 143 -17.21 -1.26 -3.84
CA ARG A 143 -17.58 0.14 -3.60
C ARG A 143 -18.96 0.21 -2.93
N LEU A 144 -19.00 0.56 -1.65
CA LEU A 144 -20.23 0.61 -0.85
C LEU A 144 -20.98 1.93 -1.06
N SER A 145 -20.25 3.03 -1.23
CA SER A 145 -20.80 4.38 -1.38
C SER A 145 -19.89 5.23 -2.30
N PRO A 146 -20.23 6.50 -2.57
CA PRO A 146 -19.34 7.39 -3.32
C PRO A 146 -17.92 7.48 -2.74
N HIS A 147 -17.74 7.34 -1.43
CA HIS A 147 -16.43 7.49 -0.77
C HIS A 147 -16.01 6.26 0.04
N THR A 148 -16.88 5.27 0.22
CA THR A 148 -16.60 4.11 1.08
C THR A 148 -16.44 2.84 0.26
N TYR A 149 -15.43 2.06 0.60
CA TYR A 149 -15.14 0.76 0.00
C TYR A 149 -14.98 -0.29 1.08
N ARG A 150 -15.53 -1.49 0.87
CA ARG A 150 -15.11 -2.65 1.63
C ARG A 150 -13.84 -3.20 1.02
N TYR A 151 -12.81 -3.36 1.84
CA TYR A 151 -11.56 -4.03 1.55
C TYR A 151 -11.57 -5.43 2.15
N GLU A 152 -11.12 -6.41 1.39
CA GLU A 152 -10.99 -7.80 1.82
C GLU A 152 -9.62 -8.33 1.39
N ASN A 153 -8.83 -8.81 2.35
CA ASN A 153 -7.64 -9.62 2.09
C ASN A 153 -8.08 -11.07 1.91
N LEU A 154 -8.00 -11.59 0.67
CA LEU A 154 -8.52 -12.93 0.36
C LEU A 154 -7.62 -14.06 0.87
N THR A 155 -6.38 -13.76 1.31
CA THR A 155 -5.49 -14.76 1.92
C THR A 155 -5.74 -14.92 3.42
N SER A 156 -5.88 -13.82 4.15
CA SER A 156 -6.08 -13.86 5.61
C SER A 156 -7.54 -13.85 6.04
N GLY A 157 -8.46 -13.50 5.14
CA GLY A 157 -9.87 -13.28 5.46
C GLY A 157 -10.14 -11.96 6.18
N TYR A 158 -9.11 -11.14 6.42
CA TYR A 158 -9.28 -9.83 7.04
C TYR A 158 -10.11 -8.91 6.15
N CYS A 159 -11.01 -8.15 6.77
CA CYS A 159 -11.90 -7.22 6.09
C CYS A 159 -11.94 -5.90 6.85
N ASN A 160 -11.99 -4.79 6.11
CA ASN A 160 -12.15 -3.46 6.68
C ASN A 160 -12.97 -2.55 5.75
N GLU A 161 -13.43 -1.42 6.25
CA GLU A 161 -13.99 -0.35 5.42
C GLU A 161 -12.97 0.78 5.26
N LEU A 162 -12.73 1.16 4.01
CA LEU A 162 -11.86 2.26 3.62
C LEU A 162 -12.74 3.45 3.24
N THR A 163 -12.42 4.63 3.75
CA THR A 163 -13.09 5.88 3.36
C THR A 163 -12.11 6.78 2.64
N LEU A 164 -12.44 7.21 1.43
CA LEU A 164 -11.64 8.15 0.67
C LEU A 164 -12.07 9.58 0.93
N ASP A 165 -11.10 10.48 1.07
CA ASP A 165 -11.35 11.92 1.10
C ASP A 165 -11.84 12.44 -0.27
N ALA A 166 -12.15 13.74 -0.34
CA ALA A 166 -12.63 14.38 -1.57
C ALA A 166 -11.60 14.34 -2.74
N ARG A 167 -10.32 14.06 -2.46
CA ARG A 167 -9.24 13.94 -3.45
C ARG A 167 -9.10 12.49 -3.93
N GLY A 168 -9.81 11.55 -3.30
CA GLY A 168 -9.71 10.11 -3.56
C GLY A 168 -8.55 9.46 -2.82
N VAL A 169 -8.07 10.06 -1.73
CA VAL A 169 -7.00 9.53 -0.89
C VAL A 169 -7.59 8.96 0.40
N GLU A 170 -7.21 7.75 0.75
CA GLU A 170 -7.52 7.13 2.03
C GLU A 170 -6.68 7.79 3.14
N PRO A 171 -7.29 8.44 4.14
CA PRO A 171 -6.57 8.94 5.30
C PRO A 171 -6.24 7.80 6.26
N GLN A 172 -5.25 8.01 7.14
CA GLN A 172 -4.92 7.06 8.19
C GLN A 172 -5.93 7.14 9.36
N ASP A 173 -7.22 6.94 9.07
CA ASP A 173 -8.32 7.06 10.05
C ASP A 173 -8.94 5.69 10.41
N SER A 174 -8.35 4.58 9.95
CA SER A 174 -8.83 3.23 10.27
C SER A 174 -7.97 2.59 11.36
N VAL A 175 -8.63 2.03 12.37
CA VAL A 175 -8.00 1.19 13.40
C VAL A 175 -7.50 -0.07 12.68
N GLU A 176 -6.20 -0.07 12.39
CA GLU A 176 -5.36 -1.22 12.00
C GLU A 176 -5.74 -2.00 10.73
N LEU A 177 -5.24 -1.56 9.58
CA LEU A 177 -5.15 -2.36 8.35
C LEU A 177 -4.06 -3.46 8.37
N ASN A 178 -3.22 -3.53 9.41
CA ASN A 178 -1.83 -4.02 9.22
C ASN A 178 -1.34 -5.17 10.11
N HIS A 179 -2.22 -5.91 10.81
CA HIS A 179 -1.79 -7.08 11.61
C HIS A 179 -2.18 -8.46 11.06
N ALA A 180 -2.99 -8.56 10.01
CA ALA A 180 -3.56 -9.86 9.60
C ALA A 180 -2.69 -10.73 8.68
N ALA A 181 -1.38 -10.47 8.55
CA ALA A 181 -0.50 -11.25 7.66
C ALA A 181 0.62 -12.04 8.35
N SER A 182 0.85 -11.86 9.66
CA SER A 182 2.01 -12.47 10.35
C SER A 182 1.71 -13.78 11.08
N THR A 183 0.47 -14.23 11.22
CA THR A 183 0.15 -15.49 11.92
C THR A 183 0.04 -16.67 10.96
N ASN A 184 1.19 -17.15 10.47
CA ASN A 184 1.38 -18.57 10.19
C ASN A 184 2.87 -18.93 10.31
N GLY A 185 3.28 -19.27 11.53
CA GLY A 185 4.68 -19.56 11.83
C GLY A 185 4.93 -20.19 13.20
N SER A 186 4.23 -21.28 13.56
CA SER A 186 4.82 -22.42 14.29
C SER A 186 3.78 -23.51 14.56
N ILE A 187 3.84 -24.58 13.77
CA ILE A 187 3.65 -25.93 14.30
C ILE A 187 4.90 -26.70 13.91
N ARG A 188 5.83 -26.81 14.85
CA ARG A 188 6.67 -27.99 15.06
C ARG A 188 6.88 -28.15 16.55
#